data_AF-A0A960G0Y1-F1
#
_entry.id   AF-A0A960G0Y1-F1
#
_cell.length_a   1.000
_cell.length_b   1.000
_cell.length_c   1.000
_cell.angle_alpha   90.00
_cell.angle_beta   90.00
_cell.angle_gamma   90.00
#
_symmetry.space_group_name_H-M   'P 1'
#
loop_
_entity.id
_entity.type
_entity.pdbx_description
1 polymer ?
#
loop_
_entity_poly.entity_id
_entity_poly.type
_entity_poly.pdbx_seq_one_letter_code
_entity_poly.pdbx_strand_id
1 'polypeptide(L)'
;MIIACQAHQSASDQGSFEPMLTAAVHAAQALHGHDRHTDRDRDAAGGPAGIGVVLADAGYLSEHNLTVDGPPRLIATGKHRDLHKTPPGQPPPASDDRPISQMRQRLADPAVREQYKRRGATVEPVNAHLKHGVGLQRFSRRGLSAVTSELNLAATVVNLQRLHHRTRATS
;
A
#
# COMPACT_ATOMS: atom_id res chain seq x y z
N MET A 1 -9.12 1.39 -4.91
CA MET A 1 -9.79 2.36 -4.02
C MET A 1 -8.74 2.91 -3.09
N ILE A 2 -8.70 4.22 -2.87
CA ILE A 2 -7.84 4.85 -1.86
C ILE A 2 -8.59 4.81 -0.54
N ILE A 3 -8.05 4.12 0.46
CA ILE A 3 -8.69 3.97 1.77
C ILE A 3 -8.01 4.80 2.87
N ALA A 4 -6.76 5.21 2.65
CA ALA A 4 -6.04 6.13 3.52
C ALA A 4 -5.01 6.91 2.70
N CYS A 5 -4.84 8.19 3.02
CA CYS A 5 -3.80 9.04 2.46
C CYS A 5 -3.41 10.10 3.50
N GLN A 6 -2.11 10.38 3.62
CA GLN A 6 -1.58 11.37 4.55
C GLN A 6 -0.45 12.14 3.87
N ALA A 7 -0.37 13.45 4.15
CA ALA A 7 0.80 14.25 3.82
C ALA A 7 1.79 14.23 4.98
N HIS A 8 3.09 14.28 4.68
CA HIS A 8 4.14 14.40 5.70
C HIS A 8 5.15 15.47 5.31
N GLN A 9 5.88 15.99 6.30
CA GLN A 9 6.90 17.05 6.14
C GLN A 9 8.34 16.59 6.47
N SER A 10 8.57 15.27 6.54
CA SER A 10 9.88 14.71 6.86
C SER A 10 10.68 14.44 5.61
N ALA A 11 11.99 14.61 5.70
CA ALA A 11 12.91 14.26 4.62
C ALA A 11 13.06 12.73 4.40
N SER A 12 12.65 11.92 5.38
CA SER A 12 12.61 10.45 5.29
C SER A 12 11.17 9.96 5.33
N ASP A 13 10.82 9.10 4.37
CA ASP A 13 9.49 8.49 4.28
C ASP A 13 9.28 7.40 5.35
N GLN A 14 10.35 6.90 5.98
CA GLN A 14 10.28 5.82 6.97
C GLN A 14 9.30 6.11 8.11
N GLY A 15 9.30 7.34 8.64
CA GLY A 15 8.43 7.73 9.75
C GLY A 15 6.95 7.86 9.40
N SER A 16 6.61 7.85 8.11
CA SER A 16 5.21 7.97 7.66
C SER A 16 4.52 6.62 7.45
N PHE A 17 5.26 5.50 7.50
CA PHE A 17 4.71 4.17 7.25
C PHE A 17 3.69 3.73 8.30
N GLU A 18 4.06 3.76 9.57
CA GLU A 18 3.20 3.31 10.67
C GLU A 18 1.92 4.15 10.80
N PRO A 19 1.96 5.51 10.76
CA PRO A 19 0.74 6.31 10.75
C PRO A 19 -0.20 5.95 9.59
N MET A 20 0.36 5.71 8.40
CA MET A 20 -0.41 5.34 7.21
C MET A 20 -0.99 3.92 7.34
N LEU A 21 -0.24 2.99 7.92
CA LEU A 21 -0.69 1.62 8.18
C LEU A 21 -1.87 1.61 9.15
N THR A 22 -1.77 2.34 10.26
CA THR A 22 -2.83 2.48 11.25
C THR A 22 -4.07 3.12 10.62
N ALA A 23 -3.91 4.21 9.88
CA ALA A 23 -5.01 4.85 9.17
C ALA A 23 -5.72 3.90 8.19
N ALA A 24 -4.96 3.09 7.44
CA ALA A 24 -5.51 2.11 6.52
C ALA A 24 -6.30 1.01 7.24
N VAL A 25 -5.78 0.48 8.36
CA VAL A 25 -6.46 -0.54 9.17
C VAL A 25 -7.78 0.02 9.73
N HIS A 26 -7.76 1.22 10.30
CA HIS A 26 -8.95 1.87 10.84
C HIS A 26 -10.00 2.11 9.74
N ALA A 27 -9.58 2.58 8.56
CA ALA A 27 -10.48 2.78 7.44
C ALA A 27 -11.09 1.46 6.94
N ALA A 28 -10.30 0.39 6.86
CA ALA A 28 -10.80 -0.93 6.49
C ALA A 28 -11.83 -1.44 7.51
N GLN A 29 -11.56 -1.30 8.81
CA GLN A 29 -12.50 -1.69 9.87
C GLN A 29 -13.82 -0.90 9.79
N ALA A 30 -13.75 0.40 9.56
CA ALA A 30 -14.95 1.24 9.40
C ALA A 30 -15.80 0.78 8.21
N LEU A 31 -15.18 0.50 7.05
CA LEU A 31 -15.88 0.01 5.86
C LEU A 31 -16.58 -1.33 6.12
N HIS A 32 -15.91 -2.27 6.78
CA HIS A 32 -16.54 -3.55 7.16
C HIS A 32 -17.66 -3.37 8.20
N GLY A 33 -17.53 -2.41 9.10
CA GLY A 33 -18.58 -2.06 10.07
C GLY A 33 -19.86 -1.53 9.40
N HIS A 34 -19.71 -0.80 8.29
CA HIS A 34 -20.83 -0.28 7.50
C HIS A 34 -21.49 -1.33 6.58
N ASP A 35 -20.76 -2.37 6.16
CA ASP A 35 -21.30 -3.44 5.30
C ASP A 35 -22.24 -4.43 6.03
N ARG A 36 -22.37 -4.37 7.37
CA ARG A 36 -23.32 -5.23 8.11
C ARG A 36 -24.81 -4.96 7.81
N HIS A 37 -25.12 -3.91 7.05
CA HIS A 37 -26.49 -3.60 6.63
C HIS A 37 -26.85 -4.16 5.24
N THR A 38 -25.89 -4.72 4.50
CA THR A 38 -26.08 -5.27 3.14
C THR A 38 -25.87 -6.79 3.06
N ASP A 39 -25.76 -7.45 4.21
CA ASP A 39 -25.28 -8.82 4.39
C ASP A 39 -26.39 -9.89 4.23
N ARG A 40 -27.01 -9.97 3.05
CA ARG A 40 -27.74 -11.19 2.63
C ARG A 40 -27.24 -11.82 1.33
N ASP A 41 -26.47 -11.09 0.52
CA ASP A 41 -26.08 -11.54 -0.81
C ASP A 41 -24.56 -11.80 -0.98
N ARG A 42 -23.73 -11.57 0.05
CA ARG A 42 -22.26 -11.63 -0.07
C ARG A 42 -21.57 -12.87 0.49
N ASP A 43 -22.31 -13.76 1.15
CA ASP A 43 -21.78 -14.97 1.80
C ASP A 43 -21.19 -16.02 0.85
N ALA A 44 -21.26 -15.82 -0.47
CA ALA A 44 -20.74 -16.79 -1.46
C ALA A 44 -19.24 -16.61 -1.81
N ALA A 45 -18.56 -15.54 -1.38
CA ALA A 45 -17.19 -15.24 -1.82
C ALA A 45 -16.21 -14.84 -0.69
N GLY A 46 -16.30 -15.52 0.45
CA GLY A 46 -15.53 -15.28 1.69
C GLY A 46 -14.01 -15.16 1.52
N GLY A 47 -13.53 -13.94 1.24
CA GLY A 47 -12.14 -13.54 1.46
C GLY A 47 -11.98 -12.99 2.89
N PRO A 48 -10.79 -13.14 3.52
CA PRO A 48 -10.59 -12.73 4.91
C PRO A 48 -10.89 -11.23 5.09
N ALA A 49 -11.75 -10.92 6.06
CA ALA A 49 -12.11 -9.56 6.44
C ALA A 49 -10.88 -8.83 7.01
N GLY A 50 -10.14 -8.13 6.15
CA GLY A 50 -8.94 -7.41 6.55
C GLY A 50 -8.07 -6.96 5.38
N ILE A 51 -7.07 -6.14 5.67
CA ILE A 51 -6.03 -5.80 4.70
C ILE A 51 -5.19 -7.06 4.48
N GLY A 52 -5.14 -7.57 3.24
CA GLY A 52 -4.39 -8.77 2.88
C GLY A 52 -2.88 -8.63 3.14
N VAL A 53 -2.13 -8.10 2.17
CA VAL A 53 -0.69 -7.81 2.32
C VAL A 53 -0.42 -6.37 1.93
N VAL A 54 0.29 -5.64 2.79
CA VAL A 54 0.72 -4.26 2.52
C VAL A 54 2.01 -4.25 1.72
N LEU A 55 2.03 -3.50 0.62
CA LEU A 55 3.18 -3.43 -0.29
C LEU A 55 3.79 -2.02 -0.24
N ALA A 56 5.05 -1.89 0.18
CA ALA A 56 5.72 -0.60 0.42
C ALA A 56 7.09 -0.50 -0.26
N ASP A 57 7.55 0.74 -0.50
CA ASP A 57 8.78 1.01 -1.25
C ASP A 57 10.02 0.97 -0.37
N ALA A 58 11.19 0.95 -1.00
CA ALA A 58 12.48 0.98 -0.31
C ALA A 58 12.67 2.21 0.58
N GLY A 59 12.03 3.34 0.28
CA GLY A 59 12.01 4.52 1.16
C GLY A 59 11.38 4.25 2.53
N TYR A 60 10.55 3.21 2.67
CA TYR A 60 9.93 2.80 3.93
C TYR A 60 10.69 1.69 4.67
N LEU A 61 11.82 1.22 4.14
CA LEU A 61 12.57 0.13 4.78
C LEU A 61 13.22 0.61 6.08
N SER A 62 12.76 0.06 7.19
CA SER A 62 13.39 0.16 8.51
C SER A 62 13.05 -1.08 9.32
N GLU A 63 13.88 -1.44 10.31
CA GLU A 63 13.56 -2.56 11.20
C GLU A 63 12.22 -2.34 11.91
N HIS A 64 12.00 -1.12 12.41
CA HIS A 64 10.72 -0.70 13.01
C HIS A 64 9.51 -0.96 12.10
N ASN A 65 9.57 -0.56 10.83
CA ASN A 65 8.46 -0.75 9.90
C ASN A 65 8.20 -2.22 9.54
N LEU A 66 9.23 -3.06 9.66
CA LEU A 66 9.12 -4.50 9.46
C LEU A 66 8.53 -5.22 10.68
N THR A 67 8.70 -4.68 11.88
CA THR A 67 8.30 -5.31 13.14
C THR A 67 7.07 -4.71 13.80
N VAL A 68 6.64 -3.49 13.43
CA VAL A 68 5.43 -2.87 14.00
C VAL A 68 4.19 -3.71 13.70
N ASP A 69 3.30 -3.81 14.68
CA ASP A 69 2.08 -4.62 14.60
C ASP A 69 1.20 -4.25 13.39
N GLY A 70 0.30 -5.18 13.03
CA GLY A 70 -0.66 -5.00 11.94
C GLY A 70 -0.48 -6.00 10.80
N PRO A 71 -1.06 -5.74 9.63
CA PRO A 71 -1.13 -6.72 8.55
C PRO A 71 0.27 -7.09 8.03
N PRO A 72 0.39 -8.29 7.43
CA PRO A 72 1.64 -8.71 6.81
C PRO A 72 2.04 -7.74 5.70
N ARG A 73 3.34 -7.57 5.50
CA ARG A 73 3.88 -6.56 4.59
C ARG A 73 5.08 -7.05 3.80
N LEU A 74 5.26 -6.44 2.64
CA LEU A 74 6.43 -6.58 1.77
C LEU A 74 6.97 -5.18 1.50
N ILE A 75 8.16 -4.89 2.02
CA ILE A 75 8.85 -3.61 1.84
C ILE A 75 10.09 -3.86 1.00
N ALA A 76 10.25 -3.18 -0.14
CA ALA A 76 11.43 -3.35 -0.97
C ALA A 76 12.72 -3.05 -0.18
N THR A 77 13.75 -3.85 -0.38
CA THR A 77 15.03 -3.71 0.34
C THR A 77 16.09 -2.89 -0.40
N GLY A 78 15.70 -2.06 -1.39
CA GLY A 78 16.63 -1.26 -2.21
C GLY A 78 17.15 -1.96 -3.48
N LYS A 79 18.07 -1.28 -4.20
CA LYS A 79 18.34 -1.47 -5.64
C LYS A 79 18.44 -2.94 -6.08
N HIS A 80 17.52 -3.26 -6.99
CA HIS A 80 17.38 -4.46 -7.80
C HIS A 80 18.63 -4.96 -8.54
N ARG A 81 19.77 -4.24 -8.46
CA ARG A 81 20.99 -4.55 -9.22
C ARG A 81 21.81 -5.70 -8.63
N ASP A 82 21.52 -6.09 -7.39
CA ASP A 82 22.15 -7.26 -6.75
C ASP A 82 21.23 -8.49 -6.71
N LEU A 83 19.98 -8.38 -7.21
CA LEU A 83 19.02 -9.50 -7.29
C LEU A 83 19.32 -10.51 -8.41
N HIS A 84 20.41 -10.32 -9.18
CA HIS A 84 20.89 -11.25 -10.21
C HIS A 84 22.39 -11.55 -10.07
N LYS A 85 22.88 -11.76 -8.85
CA LYS A 85 24.19 -12.38 -8.60
C LYS A 85 24.15 -13.47 -7.53
N THR A 86 23.10 -14.29 -7.51
CA THR A 86 23.21 -15.61 -6.87
C THR A 86 23.54 -16.61 -7.98
N PRO A 87 24.80 -17.09 -8.07
CA PRO A 87 25.12 -18.18 -8.99
C PRO A 87 24.22 -19.38 -8.64
N PRO A 88 23.64 -20.08 -9.64
CA PRO A 88 22.84 -21.27 -9.38
C PRO A 88 23.71 -22.30 -8.66
N GLY A 89 23.35 -22.65 -7.43
CA GLY A 89 24.03 -23.69 -6.64
C GLY A 89 24.65 -23.25 -5.30
N GLN A 90 24.56 -21.97 -4.90
CA GLN A 90 25.03 -21.55 -3.58
C GLN A 90 23.89 -21.63 -2.55
N PRO A 91 24.04 -22.36 -1.42
CA PRO A 91 23.05 -22.34 -0.35
C PRO A 91 22.90 -20.90 0.15
N PRO A 92 21.67 -20.46 0.51
CA PRO A 92 21.47 -19.12 1.04
C PRO A 92 22.42 -18.91 2.22
N PRO A 93 23.12 -17.76 2.31
CA PRO A 93 23.96 -17.45 3.46
C PRO A 93 23.12 -17.58 4.72
N ALA A 94 23.72 -18.15 5.78
CA ALA A 94 23.08 -18.42 7.06
C ALA A 94 22.18 -17.25 7.46
N SER A 95 20.93 -17.58 7.80
CA SER A 95 19.90 -16.61 8.16
C SER A 95 20.42 -15.73 9.29
N ASP A 96 20.83 -14.52 8.92
CA ASP A 96 21.03 -13.43 9.86
C ASP A 96 19.63 -13.06 10.37
N ASP A 97 19.38 -13.22 11.68
CA ASP A 97 18.06 -13.05 12.30
C ASP A 97 17.50 -11.63 12.20
N ARG A 98 18.26 -10.70 11.61
CA ARG A 98 17.84 -9.32 11.36
C ARG A 98 16.61 -9.27 10.45
N PRO A 99 15.56 -8.50 10.81
CA PRO A 99 14.30 -8.40 10.04
C PRO A 99 14.51 -8.08 8.55
N ILE A 100 15.53 -7.29 8.22
CA ILE A 100 15.85 -6.91 6.84
C ILE A 100 16.33 -8.12 6.02
N SER A 101 17.11 -9.03 6.61
CA SER A 101 17.61 -10.24 5.95
C SER A 101 16.46 -11.23 5.67
N GLN A 102 15.54 -11.38 6.61
CA GLN A 102 14.32 -12.17 6.41
C GLN A 102 13.42 -11.58 5.31
N MET A 103 13.25 -10.25 5.26
CA MET A 103 12.49 -9.59 4.19
C MET A 103 13.15 -9.81 2.82
N ARG A 104 14.48 -9.77 2.75
CA ARG A 104 15.23 -10.07 1.52
C ARG A 104 14.98 -11.50 1.04
N GLN A 105 15.01 -12.48 1.94
CA GLN A 105 14.71 -13.88 1.60
C GLN A 105 13.26 -14.04 1.12
N ARG A 106 12.29 -13.40 1.78
CA ARG A 106 10.88 -13.41 1.34
C ARG A 106 10.70 -12.83 -0.06
N LEU A 107 11.36 -11.71 -0.38
CA LEU A 107 11.27 -11.09 -1.71
C LEU A 107 12.01 -11.88 -2.80
N ALA A 108 12.90 -12.82 -2.43
CA ALA A 108 13.58 -13.70 -3.37
C ALA A 108 12.67 -14.82 -3.90
N ASP A 109 11.60 -15.16 -3.18
CA ASP A 109 10.59 -16.12 -3.63
C ASP A 109 9.88 -15.58 -4.90
N PRO A 110 9.88 -16.34 -6.01
CA PRO A 110 9.17 -15.96 -7.23
C PRO A 110 7.68 -15.63 -7.03
N ALA A 111 6.97 -16.35 -6.16
CA ALA A 111 5.54 -16.12 -5.91
C ALA A 111 5.31 -14.77 -5.23
N VAL A 112 6.15 -14.45 -4.22
CA VAL A 112 6.13 -13.17 -3.52
C VAL A 112 6.54 -12.02 -4.45
N ARG A 113 7.53 -12.26 -5.32
CA ARG A 113 7.98 -11.28 -6.31
C ARG A 113 6.89 -10.94 -7.32
N GLU A 114 6.12 -11.93 -7.78
CA GLU A 114 4.96 -11.68 -8.65
C GLU A 114 3.86 -10.88 -7.93
N GLN A 115 3.57 -11.21 -6.68
CA GLN A 115 2.65 -10.42 -5.85
C GLN A 115 3.15 -8.97 -5.69
N TYR A 116 4.44 -8.77 -5.48
CA TYR A 116 5.05 -7.45 -5.35
C TYR A 116 5.07 -6.67 -6.67
N LYS A 117 5.28 -7.31 -7.83
CA LYS A 117 5.20 -6.64 -9.15
C LYS A 117 3.83 -6.00 -9.40
N ARG A 118 2.75 -6.61 -8.91
CA ARG A 118 1.38 -6.07 -9.02
C ARG A 118 1.20 -4.75 -8.25
N ARG A 119 2.10 -4.42 -7.31
CA ARG A 119 2.11 -3.13 -6.58
C ARG A 119 2.27 -1.94 -7.53
N GLY A 120 3.30 -1.98 -8.38
CA GLY A 120 3.61 -0.87 -9.30
C GLY A 120 2.43 -0.58 -10.22
N ALA A 121 1.87 -1.64 -10.80
CA ALA A 121 0.68 -1.57 -11.64
C ALA A 121 -0.57 -1.01 -10.94
N THR A 122 -0.64 -1.04 -9.61
CA THR A 122 -1.80 -0.53 -8.86
C THR A 122 -1.60 0.90 -8.37
N VAL A 123 -0.40 1.24 -7.88
CA VAL A 123 -0.12 2.56 -7.26
C VAL A 123 0.20 3.63 -8.30
N GLU A 124 0.94 3.28 -9.37
CA GLU A 124 1.32 4.26 -10.40
C GLU A 124 0.09 4.86 -11.11
N PRO A 125 -0.91 4.07 -11.54
CA PRO A 125 -2.11 4.64 -12.15
C PRO A 125 -2.91 5.48 -11.17
N VAL A 126 -2.94 5.13 -9.88
CA VAL A 126 -3.62 5.94 -8.85
C VAL A 126 -2.95 7.31 -8.72
N ASN A 127 -1.62 7.35 -8.63
CA ASN A 127 -0.87 8.60 -8.55
C ASN A 127 -1.00 9.44 -9.84
N ALA A 128 -0.95 8.78 -11.01
CA ALA A 128 -1.18 9.45 -12.28
C ALA A 128 -2.60 10.04 -12.36
N HIS A 129 -3.61 9.32 -11.87
CA HIS A 129 -5.00 9.79 -11.83
C HIS A 129 -5.15 10.98 -10.89
N LEU A 130 -4.53 10.95 -9.70
CA LEU A 130 -4.55 12.11 -8.79
C LEU A 130 -3.92 13.35 -9.43
N LYS A 131 -2.77 13.19 -10.10
CA LYS A 131 -2.03 14.31 -10.70
C LYS A 131 -2.68 14.85 -11.97
N HIS A 132 -3.09 13.96 -12.88
CA HIS A 132 -3.54 14.33 -14.23
C HIS A 132 -5.06 14.24 -14.40
N GLY A 133 -5.71 13.26 -13.78
CA GLY A 133 -7.18 13.11 -13.85
C GLY A 133 -7.92 14.07 -12.93
N VAL A 134 -7.43 14.25 -11.70
CA VAL A 134 -8.00 15.19 -10.71
C VAL A 134 -7.31 16.56 -10.74
N GLY A 135 -6.09 16.65 -11.29
CA GLY A 135 -5.36 17.91 -11.41
C GLY A 135 -4.61 18.34 -10.15
N LEU A 136 -4.37 17.42 -9.19
CA LEU A 136 -3.63 17.69 -7.96
C LEU A 136 -2.12 17.73 -8.24
N GLN A 137 -1.66 18.74 -8.98
CA GLN A 137 -0.24 18.96 -9.27
C GLN A 137 0.47 19.80 -8.20
N ARG A 138 -0.28 20.68 -7.53
CA ARG A 138 0.18 21.53 -6.44
C ARG A 138 -0.93 21.67 -5.41
N PHE A 139 -0.55 21.82 -4.14
CA PHE A 139 -1.49 22.16 -3.09
C PHE A 139 -1.77 23.66 -3.10
N SER A 140 -3.04 24.02 -2.98
CA SER A 140 -3.47 25.42 -3.00
C SER A 140 -3.37 26.07 -1.63
N ARG A 141 -3.57 25.31 -0.55
CA ARG A 141 -3.44 25.80 0.82
C ARG A 141 -2.11 25.42 1.45
N ARG A 142 -1.72 26.21 2.45
CA ARG A 142 -0.51 25.99 3.24
C ARG A 142 -0.88 25.40 4.60
N GLY A 143 0.02 24.58 5.13
CA GLY A 143 -0.16 23.88 6.41
C GLY A 143 -0.65 22.44 6.25
N LEU A 144 -0.12 21.55 7.08
CA LEU A 144 -0.29 20.10 6.96
C LEU A 144 -1.75 19.66 6.96
N SER A 145 -2.58 20.25 7.84
CA SER A 145 -4.01 19.95 7.92
C SER A 145 -4.76 20.34 6.63
N ALA A 146 -4.46 21.52 6.10
CA ALA A 146 -5.12 22.03 4.90
C ALA A 146 -4.75 21.21 3.65
N VAL A 147 -3.46 20.85 3.53
CA VAL A 147 -2.91 19.97 2.49
C VAL A 147 -3.50 18.55 2.59
N THR A 148 -3.57 17.99 3.80
CA THR A 148 -4.15 16.65 4.02
C THR A 148 -5.62 16.62 3.61
N SER A 149 -6.37 17.69 3.90
CA SER A 149 -7.78 17.80 3.48
C SER A 149 -7.92 17.86 1.94
N GLU A 150 -7.03 18.57 1.24
CA GLU A 150 -7.01 18.61 -0.22
C GLU A 150 -6.70 17.22 -0.81
N LEU A 151 -5.74 16.51 -0.21
CA LEU A 151 -5.39 15.15 -0.61
C LEU A 151 -6.57 14.17 -0.40
N ASN A 152 -7.26 14.27 0.75
CA ASN A 152 -8.45 13.45 1.05
C ASN A 152 -9.59 13.72 0.07
N LEU A 153 -9.83 14.99 -0.29
CA LEU A 153 -10.83 15.35 -1.28
C LEU A 153 -10.48 14.77 -2.65
N ALA A 154 -9.22 14.90 -3.10
CA ALA A 154 -8.77 14.33 -4.36
C ALA A 154 -8.89 12.80 -4.38
N ALA A 155 -8.52 12.12 -3.29
CA ALA A 155 -8.69 10.68 -3.13
C ALA A 155 -10.17 10.26 -3.23
N THR A 156 -11.07 11.04 -2.64
CA THR A 156 -12.51 10.81 -2.69
C THR A 156 -13.04 10.91 -4.12
N VAL A 157 -12.62 11.93 -4.87
CA VAL A 157 -12.98 12.10 -6.29
C VAL A 157 -12.53 10.89 -7.12
N VAL A 158 -11.30 10.40 -6.94
CA VAL A 158 -10.81 9.18 -7.61
C VAL A 158 -11.68 7.97 -7.29
N ASN A 159 -12.07 7.80 -6.02
CA ASN A 159 -12.93 6.69 -5.61
C ASN A 159 -14.31 6.78 -6.25
N LEU A 160 -14.94 7.96 -6.25
CA LEU A 160 -16.25 8.19 -6.87
C LEU A 160 -16.21 7.92 -8.38
N GLN A 161 -15.18 8.38 -9.09
CA GLN A 161 -15.02 8.13 -10.53
C GLN A 161 -14.87 6.64 -10.85
N ARG A 162 -14.15 5.89 -10.01
CA ARG A 162 -14.01 4.43 -10.15
C ARG A 162 -15.32 3.69 -9.88
N LEU A 163 -16.05 4.09 -8.84
CA LEU A 163 -17.37 3.54 -8.54
C LEU A 163 -18.33 3.78 -9.70
N HIS A 164 -18.37 5.01 -10.22
CA HIS A 164 -19.21 5.37 -11.36
C HIS A 164 -18.87 4.58 -12.62
N HIS A 165 -17.59 4.38 -12.93
CA HIS A 165 -17.19 3.54 -14.07
C HIS A 165 -17.63 2.08 -13.90
N ARG A 166 -17.52 1.55 -12.67
CA ARG A 166 -17.93 0.16 -12.38
C ARG A 166 -19.43 -0.04 -12.51
N THR A 167 -20.25 0.89 -12.00
CA THR A 167 -21.71 0.79 -12.11
C THR A 167 -22.20 0.89 -13.55
N ARG A 168 -21.52 1.68 -14.39
CA ARG A 168 -21.84 1.79 -15.82
C ARG A 168 -21.39 0.60 -16.66
N ALA A 169 -20.33 -0.11 -16.24
CA ALA A 169 -19.87 -1.31 -16.95
C ALA A 169 -20.74 -2.54 -16.68
N THR A 170 -21.57 -2.50 -15.63
CA THR A 170 -22.50 -3.57 -15.23
C THR A 170 -23.95 -3.32 -15.66
N SER A 171 -24.22 -2.23 -16.40
CA SER A 171 -25.54 -1.91 -16.98
C SER A 171 -25.49 -2.06 -18.50
#